data_AF-A0A060Y6L5-F1
#
_entry.id   AF-A0A060Y6L5-F1
#
_cell.length_a   1.000
_cell.length_b   1.000
_cell.length_c   1.000
_cell.angle_alpha   90.00
_cell.angle_beta   90.00
_cell.angle_gamma   90.00
#
_symmetry.space_group_name_H-M   'P 1'
#
loop_
_entity.id
_entity.type
_entity.pdbx_description
1 polymer ?
#
loop_
_entity_poly.entity_id
_entity_poly.type
_entity_poly.pdbx_seq_one_letter_code
_entity_poly.pdbx_strand_id
1 'polypeptide(L)'
;MIDLFNPKDDIAVVVKEVPKTCTRKTVVGDYIRYHYNGTFQDGSGFDTSYQRNSTYNTYIGMGYVIQGMDKALQGLCIGEKRRVILPPHMAYGEKGTGDIIPGSAVLVFDIHVIDFHNPKDLIEIKVTSKPKKCNLTSEVDDLIQYRYNCSLMDGTLLYSSDHYEKAPITTLGANKVIEGLDEGLRGMCVGEKRVVIVPPHLGHGENGAKGVPSSAVLHFELELLDLQKGVPDGYMFVWLGDSPDPLFPAMDLNKDLSVPLEEFTAFINIQVAEGTGRLRPGMDADGIIKDMFNNQDRNRDGKIVAEELKLKVEEDSDKARHEELTHVLSMY
;
A
#
# COMPACT_ATOMS: atom_id res chain seq x y z
N MET A 1 -11.39 33.49 -33.59
CA MET A 1 -11.64 34.46 -32.50
C MET A 1 -12.92 34.00 -31.84
N ILE A 2 -12.87 33.60 -30.57
CA ILE A 2 -14.05 33.12 -29.82
C ILE A 2 -14.87 34.37 -29.47
N ASP A 3 -16.18 34.33 -29.72
CA ASP A 3 -17.10 35.39 -29.36
C ASP A 3 -17.50 35.21 -27.90
N LEU A 4 -16.69 35.77 -27.01
CA LEU A 4 -16.73 35.57 -25.55
C LEU A 4 -18.05 35.95 -24.87
N PHE A 5 -18.98 36.58 -25.59
CA PHE A 5 -20.31 36.98 -25.10
C PHE A 5 -21.45 36.20 -25.74
N ASN A 6 -21.17 35.29 -26.67
CA ASN A 6 -22.17 34.38 -27.19
C ASN A 6 -22.41 33.26 -26.15
N PRO A 7 -23.63 33.10 -25.61
CA PRO A 7 -23.94 32.03 -24.65
C PRO A 7 -23.86 30.62 -25.27
N LYS A 8 -23.70 30.51 -26.59
CA LYS A 8 -23.39 29.25 -27.29
C LYS A 8 -21.90 28.94 -27.35
N ASP A 9 -21.04 29.89 -27.01
CA ASP A 9 -19.60 29.67 -26.98
C ASP A 9 -19.21 28.83 -25.76
N ASP A 10 -18.23 27.97 -25.99
CA ASP A 10 -17.73 27.01 -25.02
C ASP A 10 -16.40 27.49 -24.42
N ILE A 11 -15.84 26.73 -23.48
CA ILE A 11 -14.51 27.01 -22.96
C ILE A 11 -13.45 26.93 -24.06
N ALA A 12 -12.43 27.80 -23.99
CA ALA A 12 -11.25 27.66 -24.84
C ALA A 12 -10.14 26.95 -24.05
N VAL A 13 -9.61 25.86 -24.57
CA VAL A 13 -8.50 25.12 -23.95
C VAL A 13 -7.29 25.14 -24.87
N VAL A 14 -6.17 25.61 -24.34
CA VAL A 14 -4.86 25.58 -24.99
C VAL A 14 -3.94 24.72 -24.14
N VAL A 15 -3.64 23.53 -24.64
CA VAL A 15 -2.68 22.63 -23.99
C VAL A 15 -1.28 23.22 -24.17
N LYS A 16 -0.60 23.51 -23.06
CA LYS A 16 0.74 24.11 -23.06
C LYS A 16 1.82 23.03 -23.03
N GLU A 17 1.63 22.01 -22.21
CA GLU A 17 2.59 20.95 -22.00
C GLU A 17 1.84 19.65 -21.69
N VAL A 18 2.14 18.60 -22.44
CA VAL A 18 1.69 17.24 -22.13
C VAL A 18 2.91 16.40 -21.76
N PRO A 19 2.90 15.74 -20.60
CA PRO A 19 3.92 14.77 -20.21
C PRO A 19 4.11 13.69 -21.27
N LYS A 20 5.34 13.17 -21.39
CA LYS A 20 5.69 12.11 -22.36
C LYS A 20 4.83 10.86 -22.22
N THR A 21 4.38 10.57 -21.00
CA THR A 21 3.55 9.42 -20.68
C THR A 21 2.23 9.88 -20.10
N CYS A 22 1.13 9.46 -20.73
CA CYS A 22 -0.22 9.66 -20.23
C CYS A 22 -0.96 8.32 -20.29
N THR A 23 -0.77 7.52 -19.24
CA THR A 23 -1.36 6.18 -19.13
C THR A 23 -2.85 6.25 -18.83
N ARG A 24 -3.26 7.24 -18.04
CA ARG A 24 -4.64 7.51 -17.67
C ARG A 24 -4.95 8.99 -17.88
N LYS A 25 -6.19 9.26 -18.27
CA LYS A 25 -6.76 10.61 -18.33
C LYS A 25 -7.84 10.78 -17.27
N THR A 26 -8.01 12.00 -16.77
CA THR A 26 -9.07 12.31 -15.82
C THR A 26 -10.45 12.08 -16.41
N VAL A 27 -11.35 11.55 -15.59
CA VAL A 27 -12.77 11.36 -15.89
C VAL A 27 -13.65 11.98 -14.79
N VAL A 28 -14.96 12.05 -15.04
CA VAL A 28 -15.93 12.51 -14.04
C VAL A 28 -15.87 11.62 -12.80
N GLY A 29 -15.86 12.25 -11.62
CA GLY A 29 -15.75 11.57 -10.33
C GLY A 29 -14.33 11.35 -9.83
N ASP A 30 -13.31 11.67 -10.63
CA ASP A 30 -11.92 11.67 -10.14
C ASP A 30 -11.68 12.84 -9.18
N TYR A 31 -10.95 12.56 -8.09
CA TYR A 31 -10.39 13.56 -7.22
C TYR A 31 -9.05 14.03 -7.78
N ILE A 32 -8.93 15.32 -8.09
CA ILE A 32 -7.73 15.92 -8.69
C ILE A 32 -7.07 16.90 -7.74
N ARG A 33 -5.74 16.91 -7.74
CA ARG A 33 -4.92 17.96 -7.12
C ARG A 33 -4.16 18.71 -8.20
N TYR A 34 -4.34 20.02 -8.25
CA TYR A 34 -3.70 20.86 -9.24
C TYR A 34 -3.34 22.23 -8.68
N HIS A 35 -2.33 22.84 -9.27
CA HIS A 35 -2.05 24.25 -9.09
C HIS A 35 -2.71 25.07 -10.22
N TYR A 36 -3.11 26.29 -9.90
CA TYR A 36 -3.56 27.27 -10.88
C TYR A 36 -3.07 28.69 -10.58
N ASN A 37 -2.99 29.49 -11.64
CA ASN A 37 -3.01 30.96 -11.61
C ASN A 37 -4.26 31.45 -12.34
N GLY A 38 -5.08 32.27 -11.67
CA GLY A 38 -6.26 32.91 -12.21
C GLY A 38 -5.99 34.38 -12.53
N THR A 39 -6.21 34.77 -13.79
CA THR A 39 -6.05 36.13 -14.27
C THR A 39 -7.26 36.58 -15.08
N PHE A 40 -7.47 37.89 -15.18
CA PHE A 40 -8.37 38.46 -16.18
C PHE A 40 -7.70 38.46 -17.57
N GLN A 41 -8.44 38.89 -18.60
CA GLN A 41 -7.93 38.92 -19.97
C GLN A 41 -6.78 39.90 -20.19
N ASP A 42 -6.72 40.97 -19.39
CA ASP A 42 -5.64 41.94 -19.39
C ASP A 42 -4.36 41.42 -18.70
N GLY A 43 -4.41 40.21 -18.13
CA GLY A 43 -3.32 39.56 -17.42
C GLY A 43 -3.24 39.92 -15.94
N SER A 44 -4.09 40.80 -15.42
CA SER A 44 -4.13 41.09 -13.99
C SER A 44 -4.60 39.86 -13.20
N GLY A 45 -3.81 39.47 -12.21
CA GLY A 45 -4.09 38.29 -11.39
C GLY A 45 -5.14 38.58 -10.33
N PHE A 46 -6.07 37.64 -10.11
CA PHE A 46 -7.06 37.73 -9.03
C PHE A 46 -6.88 36.65 -7.96
N ASP A 47 -6.30 35.50 -8.30
CA ASP A 47 -6.08 34.40 -7.35
C ASP A 47 -5.02 33.42 -7.85
N THR A 48 -4.32 32.76 -6.93
CA THR A 48 -3.37 31.69 -7.23
C THR A 48 -3.24 30.70 -6.09
N SER A 49 -3.19 29.42 -6.44
CA SER A 49 -2.89 28.35 -5.48
C SER A 49 -1.47 28.42 -4.90
N TYR A 50 -0.51 28.99 -5.64
CA TYR A 50 0.89 29.04 -5.20
C TYR A 50 1.09 29.98 -4.00
N GLN A 51 0.27 31.02 -3.86
CA GLN A 51 0.32 31.89 -2.66
C GLN A 51 -0.05 31.16 -1.38
N ARG A 52 -0.80 30.05 -1.48
CA ARG A 52 -1.23 29.23 -0.34
C ARG A 52 -0.27 28.08 -0.03
N ASN A 53 0.78 27.89 -0.85
CA ASN A 53 1.69 26.76 -0.78
C ASN A 53 0.97 25.39 -0.72
N SER A 54 -0.20 25.29 -1.36
CA SER A 54 -1.01 24.08 -1.40
C SER A 54 -1.77 23.97 -2.71
N THR A 55 -2.06 22.74 -3.13
CA THR A 55 -2.87 22.47 -4.32
C THR A 55 -4.32 22.86 -4.08
N TYR A 56 -5.03 23.16 -5.16
CA TYR A 56 -6.48 23.13 -5.14
C TYR A 56 -6.96 21.73 -5.44
N ASN A 57 -7.90 21.24 -4.63
CA ASN A 57 -8.36 19.86 -4.69
C ASN A 57 -9.87 19.84 -4.87
N THR A 58 -10.36 19.02 -5.81
CA THR A 58 -11.80 18.92 -6.07
C THR A 58 -12.14 17.60 -6.77
N TYR A 59 -13.43 17.28 -6.85
CA TYR A 59 -13.92 16.20 -7.70
C TYR A 59 -14.38 16.75 -9.04
N ILE A 60 -13.92 16.11 -10.11
CA ILE A 60 -14.17 16.56 -11.48
C ILE A 60 -15.61 16.27 -11.90
N GLY A 61 -16.31 17.28 -12.40
CA GLY A 61 -17.64 17.13 -13.01
C GLY A 61 -18.76 16.89 -12.01
N MET A 62 -18.52 17.21 -10.73
CA MET A 62 -19.51 17.07 -9.65
C MET A 62 -20.13 18.41 -9.22
N GLY A 63 -19.79 19.51 -9.90
CA GLY A 63 -20.36 20.83 -9.61
C GLY A 63 -19.76 21.53 -8.39
N TYR A 64 -18.59 21.09 -7.91
CA TYR A 64 -17.88 21.72 -6.78
C TYR A 64 -17.09 22.97 -7.19
N VAL A 65 -16.81 23.13 -8.49
CA VAL A 65 -16.17 24.31 -9.07
C VAL A 65 -17.04 24.90 -10.16
N ILE A 66 -16.71 26.11 -10.62
CA ILE A 66 -17.40 26.75 -11.75
C ILE A 66 -17.44 25.81 -12.97
N GLN A 67 -18.56 25.83 -13.70
CA GLN A 67 -18.86 24.87 -14.77
C GLN A 67 -17.75 24.77 -15.82
N GLY A 68 -17.13 25.90 -16.16
CA GLY A 68 -16.01 25.96 -17.08
C GLY A 68 -14.78 25.20 -16.61
N MET A 69 -14.47 25.25 -15.31
CA MET A 69 -13.38 24.46 -14.73
C MET A 69 -13.70 22.97 -14.69
N ASP A 70 -14.93 22.60 -14.30
CA ASP A 70 -15.38 21.20 -14.29
C ASP A 70 -15.22 20.54 -15.67
N LYS A 71 -15.48 21.30 -16.72
CA LYS A 71 -15.27 20.86 -18.11
C LYS A 71 -13.79 20.85 -18.48
N ALA A 72 -13.05 21.88 -18.09
CA ALA A 72 -11.63 22.01 -18.44
C ALA A 72 -10.72 21.00 -17.74
N LEU A 73 -11.15 20.44 -16.61
CA LEU A 73 -10.42 19.43 -15.85
C LEU A 73 -10.61 18.00 -16.37
N GLN A 74 -11.46 17.79 -17.38
CA GLN A 74 -11.63 16.48 -17.99
C GLN A 74 -10.55 16.19 -19.05
N GLY A 75 -10.17 14.92 -19.18
CA GLY A 75 -9.21 14.48 -20.19
C GLY A 75 -7.78 14.98 -19.96
N LEU A 76 -7.41 15.32 -18.72
CA LEU A 76 -6.08 15.74 -18.31
C LEU A 76 -5.16 14.56 -18.04
N CYS A 77 -3.87 14.74 -18.32
CA CYS A 77 -2.81 13.84 -17.87
C CYS A 77 -2.15 14.35 -16.58
N ILE A 78 -1.62 13.45 -15.74
CA ILE A 78 -0.81 13.80 -14.57
C ILE A 78 0.44 14.58 -15.02
N GLY A 79 0.67 15.78 -14.50
CA GLY A 79 1.77 16.68 -14.94
C GLY A 79 1.41 17.60 -16.11
N GLU A 80 0.21 17.49 -16.68
CA GLU A 80 -0.20 18.36 -17.78
C GLU A 80 -0.33 19.82 -17.35
N LYS A 81 0.07 20.74 -18.25
CA LYS A 81 -0.20 22.17 -18.12
C LYS A 81 -1.08 22.63 -19.26
N ARG A 82 -2.16 23.34 -18.94
CA ARG A 82 -3.06 23.94 -19.93
C ARG A 82 -3.52 25.33 -19.51
N ARG A 83 -3.79 26.19 -20.49
CA ARG A 83 -4.45 27.47 -20.32
C ARG A 83 -5.91 27.33 -20.73
N VAL A 84 -6.80 27.82 -19.89
CA VAL A 84 -8.24 27.73 -20.06
C VAL A 84 -8.82 29.15 -20.04
N ILE A 85 -9.64 29.49 -21.03
CA ILE A 85 -10.35 30.76 -21.09
C ILE A 85 -11.83 30.47 -20.90
N LEU A 86 -12.41 31.07 -19.88
CA LEU A 86 -13.79 30.86 -19.46
C LEU A 86 -14.62 32.10 -19.77
N PRO A 87 -15.62 32.01 -20.67
CA PRO A 87 -16.59 33.08 -20.83
C PRO A 87 -17.45 33.21 -19.56
N PRO A 88 -18.11 34.37 -19.36
CA PRO A 88 -18.76 34.65 -18.08
C PRO A 88 -19.83 33.63 -17.69
N HIS A 89 -20.63 33.13 -18.65
CA HIS A 89 -21.68 32.13 -18.39
C HIS A 89 -21.14 30.77 -17.94
N MET A 90 -19.87 30.47 -18.20
CA MET A 90 -19.17 29.27 -17.70
C MET A 90 -18.35 29.56 -16.43
N ALA A 91 -18.39 30.79 -15.91
CA ALA A 91 -17.70 31.25 -14.71
C ALA A 91 -18.69 31.82 -13.68
N TYR A 92 -18.68 33.13 -13.42
CA TYR A 92 -19.53 33.79 -12.40
C TYR A 92 -20.67 34.64 -12.99
N GLY A 93 -20.91 34.54 -14.29
CA GLY A 93 -22.01 35.20 -15.00
C GLY A 93 -21.98 36.73 -14.95
N GLU A 94 -23.14 37.33 -15.22
CA GLU A 94 -23.31 38.79 -15.25
C GLU A 94 -23.15 39.45 -13.87
N LYS A 95 -23.32 38.69 -12.79
CA LYS A 95 -23.26 39.21 -11.43
C LYS A 95 -21.84 39.26 -10.87
N GLY A 96 -20.93 38.41 -11.37
CA GLY A 96 -19.60 38.26 -10.78
C GLY A 96 -19.66 37.61 -9.39
N THR A 97 -18.59 37.74 -8.60
CA THR A 97 -18.57 37.22 -7.23
C THR A 97 -17.68 38.06 -6.31
N GLY A 98 -18.22 38.37 -5.13
CA GLY A 98 -17.58 39.23 -4.13
C GLY A 98 -17.13 40.57 -4.71
N ASP A 99 -16.07 41.13 -4.13
CA ASP A 99 -15.44 42.38 -4.59
C ASP A 99 -14.25 42.12 -5.54
N ILE A 100 -13.98 40.85 -5.86
CA ILE A 100 -12.78 40.43 -6.61
C ILE A 100 -13.12 40.21 -8.08
N ILE A 101 -14.23 39.54 -8.39
CA ILE A 101 -14.57 39.18 -9.77
C ILE A 101 -15.76 40.04 -10.23
N PRO A 102 -15.56 40.98 -11.18
CA PRO A 102 -16.63 41.80 -11.69
C PRO A 102 -17.63 40.99 -12.53
N GLY A 103 -18.83 41.54 -12.69
CA GLY A 103 -19.85 41.01 -13.58
C GLY A 103 -19.38 40.89 -15.03
N SER A 104 -19.79 39.82 -15.70
CA SER A 104 -19.44 39.55 -17.10
C SER A 104 -17.94 39.44 -17.37
N ALA A 105 -17.14 39.14 -16.34
CA ALA A 105 -15.70 38.95 -16.48
C ALA A 105 -15.37 37.64 -17.21
N VAL A 106 -14.46 37.72 -18.18
CA VAL A 106 -13.80 36.55 -18.77
C VAL A 106 -12.60 36.20 -17.90
N LEU A 107 -12.50 34.93 -17.51
CA LEU A 107 -11.43 34.45 -16.65
C LEU A 107 -10.45 33.58 -17.45
N VAL A 108 -9.17 33.69 -17.12
CA VAL A 108 -8.10 32.87 -17.69
C VAL A 108 -7.44 32.10 -16.56
N PHE A 109 -7.36 30.78 -16.70
CA PHE A 109 -6.71 29.90 -15.75
C PHE A 109 -5.53 29.19 -16.41
N ASP A 110 -4.34 29.34 -15.84
CA ASP A 110 -3.20 28.47 -16.13
C ASP A 110 -3.15 27.34 -15.11
N ILE A 111 -3.43 26.12 -15.55
CA ILE A 111 -3.55 24.91 -14.73
C ILE A 111 -2.28 24.07 -14.85
N HIS A 112 -1.84 23.49 -13.74
CA HIS A 112 -0.78 22.48 -13.65
C HIS A 112 -1.25 21.32 -12.79
N VAL A 113 -1.45 20.14 -13.40
CA VAL A 113 -1.95 18.95 -12.71
C VAL A 113 -0.82 18.28 -11.95
N ILE A 114 -1.04 18.01 -10.66
CA ILE A 114 -0.07 17.31 -9.81
C ILE A 114 -0.34 15.81 -9.83
N ASP A 115 -1.56 15.40 -9.50
CA ASP A 115 -2.04 14.03 -9.65
C ASP A 115 -3.58 13.97 -9.57
N PHE A 116 -4.14 12.79 -9.76
CA PHE A 116 -5.54 12.50 -9.51
C PHE A 116 -5.73 11.01 -9.23
N HIS A 117 -6.83 10.68 -8.58
CA HIS A 117 -7.25 9.30 -8.33
C HIS A 117 -8.76 9.21 -8.28
N ASN A 118 -9.29 8.00 -8.38
CA ASN A 118 -10.67 7.67 -8.07
C ASN A 118 -10.71 6.91 -6.73
N PRO A 119 -11.73 7.13 -5.87
CA PRO A 119 -11.91 6.32 -4.66
C PRO A 119 -12.09 4.81 -4.92
N LYS A 120 -12.31 4.40 -6.17
CA LYS A 120 -12.40 3.00 -6.60
C LYS A 120 -11.12 2.45 -7.24
N ASP A 121 -10.09 3.28 -7.38
CA ASP A 121 -8.82 2.84 -7.99
C ASP A 121 -8.16 1.78 -7.09
N LEU A 122 -7.62 0.74 -7.70
CA LEU A 122 -6.73 -0.20 -7.02
C LEU A 122 -5.28 0.25 -7.20
N ILE A 123 -4.33 -0.47 -6.58
CA ILE A 123 -2.92 -0.24 -6.88
C ILE A 123 -2.59 -0.60 -8.34
N GLU A 124 -1.69 0.15 -8.96
CA GLU A 124 -1.13 -0.21 -10.27
C GLU A 124 0.26 -0.82 -10.08
N ILE A 125 0.49 -2.04 -10.58
CA ILE A 125 1.79 -2.71 -10.49
C ILE A 125 2.42 -2.83 -11.87
N LYS A 126 3.67 -2.37 -12.01
CA LYS A 126 4.48 -2.53 -13.21
C LYS A 126 5.82 -3.16 -12.87
N VAL A 127 6.01 -4.43 -13.21
CA VAL A 127 7.30 -5.12 -13.06
C VAL A 127 8.32 -4.48 -14.02
N THR A 128 9.42 -3.96 -13.48
CA THR A 128 10.48 -3.29 -14.26
C THR A 128 11.66 -4.21 -14.52
N SER A 129 11.92 -5.16 -13.62
CA SER A 129 12.96 -6.18 -13.79
C SER A 129 12.57 -7.44 -13.04
N LYS A 130 12.71 -8.60 -13.68
CA LYS A 130 12.44 -9.90 -13.07
C LYS A 130 13.65 -10.84 -13.23
N PRO A 131 14.14 -11.46 -12.15
CA PRO A 131 15.20 -12.46 -12.23
C PRO A 131 14.83 -13.66 -13.10
N LYS A 132 15.84 -14.32 -13.68
CA LYS A 132 15.63 -15.51 -14.53
C LYS A 132 15.00 -16.69 -13.78
N LYS A 133 15.31 -16.83 -12.48
CA LYS A 133 14.74 -17.85 -11.58
C LYS A 133 13.82 -17.14 -10.59
N CYS A 134 12.57 -17.53 -10.57
CA CYS A 134 11.52 -16.92 -9.76
C CYS A 134 10.56 -18.02 -9.30
N ASN A 135 11.10 -18.99 -8.57
CA ASN A 135 10.35 -20.18 -8.15
C ASN A 135 9.56 -19.95 -6.85
N LEU A 136 9.96 -18.95 -6.08
CA LEU A 136 9.37 -18.59 -4.81
C LEU A 136 8.94 -17.13 -4.88
N THR A 137 7.68 -16.86 -4.56
CA THR A 137 7.13 -15.51 -4.51
C THR A 137 6.64 -15.19 -3.10
N SER A 138 6.71 -13.93 -2.73
CA SER A 138 6.22 -13.40 -1.46
C SER A 138 4.70 -13.50 -1.36
N GLU A 139 4.21 -13.91 -0.21
CA GLU A 139 2.79 -14.09 0.11
C GLU A 139 2.50 -13.57 1.52
N VAL A 140 1.23 -13.58 1.93
CA VAL A 140 0.83 -13.23 3.29
C VAL A 140 1.61 -14.09 4.30
N ASP A 141 1.95 -13.49 5.44
CA ASP A 141 2.77 -14.03 6.53
C ASP A 141 4.26 -14.17 6.25
N ASP A 142 4.71 -14.02 5.01
CA ASP A 142 6.14 -14.06 4.69
C ASP A 142 6.89 -12.87 5.31
N LEU A 143 8.09 -13.13 5.84
CA LEU A 143 9.02 -12.09 6.26
C LEU A 143 9.88 -11.71 5.05
N ILE A 144 9.83 -10.43 4.68
CA ILE A 144 10.57 -9.89 3.55
C ILE A 144 11.52 -8.79 3.99
N GLN A 145 12.66 -8.72 3.33
CA GLN A 145 13.52 -7.55 3.33
C GLN A 145 13.45 -6.89 1.96
N TYR A 146 13.25 -5.58 1.91
CA TYR A 146 13.03 -4.87 0.65
C TYR A 146 13.65 -3.48 0.66
N ARG A 147 13.93 -2.95 -0.52
CA ARG A 147 14.36 -1.56 -0.74
C ARG A 147 13.21 -0.81 -1.40
N TYR A 148 13.04 0.46 -1.02
CA TYR A 148 12.02 1.31 -1.61
C TYR A 148 12.51 2.75 -1.80
N ASN A 149 12.05 3.38 -2.87
CA ASN A 149 11.96 4.83 -3.00
C ASN A 149 10.48 5.20 -3.14
N CYS A 150 10.00 6.14 -2.33
CA CYS A 150 8.65 6.66 -2.39
C CYS A 150 8.69 8.12 -2.82
N SER A 151 7.99 8.45 -3.90
CA SER A 151 7.89 9.80 -4.44
C SER A 151 6.43 10.17 -4.70
N LEU A 152 6.18 11.47 -4.88
CA LEU A 152 4.96 11.95 -5.52
C LEU A 152 5.02 11.68 -7.03
N MET A 153 3.87 11.78 -7.69
CA MET A 153 3.77 11.57 -9.14
C MET A 153 4.54 12.59 -9.99
N ASP A 154 4.90 13.75 -9.41
CA ASP A 154 5.76 14.75 -10.04
C ASP A 154 7.27 14.46 -9.90
N GLY A 155 7.63 13.36 -9.21
CA GLY A 155 9.01 12.95 -8.96
C GLY A 155 9.61 13.49 -7.67
N THR A 156 8.87 14.29 -6.88
CA THR A 156 9.33 14.76 -5.57
C THR A 156 9.55 13.56 -4.64
N LEU A 157 10.80 13.27 -4.29
CA LEU A 157 11.15 12.18 -3.38
C LEU A 157 10.67 12.50 -1.95
N LEU A 158 9.92 11.57 -1.36
CA LEU A 158 9.39 11.68 0.00
C LEU A 158 10.26 10.89 0.98
N TYR A 159 10.45 9.61 0.71
CA TYR A 159 11.19 8.69 1.55
C TYR A 159 12.02 7.72 0.72
N SER A 160 13.13 7.26 1.29
CA SER A 160 13.96 6.21 0.70
C SER A 160 14.47 5.30 1.81
N SER A 161 14.44 4.00 1.56
CA SER A 161 15.10 3.03 2.44
C SER A 161 16.62 3.21 2.49
N ASP A 162 17.22 3.89 1.52
CA ASP A 162 18.67 4.11 1.45
C ASP A 162 19.18 5.09 2.52
N HIS A 163 18.27 5.85 3.14
CA HIS A 163 18.62 6.73 4.26
C HIS A 163 18.86 5.96 5.57
N TYR A 164 18.64 4.65 5.59
CA TYR A 164 18.83 3.80 6.75
C TYR A 164 20.02 2.86 6.55
N GLU A 165 20.71 2.50 7.64
CA GLU A 165 21.85 1.58 7.58
C GLU A 165 21.47 0.18 7.11
N LYS A 166 20.23 -0.24 7.40
CA LYS A 166 19.69 -1.54 7.02
C LYS A 166 18.40 -1.38 6.26
N ALA A 167 18.24 -2.18 5.21
CA ALA A 167 16.99 -2.25 4.47
C ALA A 167 15.86 -2.74 5.39
N PRO A 168 14.65 -2.14 5.27
CA PRO A 168 13.51 -2.48 6.11
C PRO A 168 13.09 -3.94 5.94
N ILE A 169 12.61 -4.49 7.04
CA ILE A 169 12.04 -5.84 7.12
C ILE A 169 10.57 -5.69 7.53
N THR A 170 9.68 -6.44 6.89
CA THR A 170 8.26 -6.50 7.27
C THR A 170 7.71 -7.90 7.08
N THR A 171 6.65 -8.21 7.83
CA THR A 171 5.82 -9.40 7.60
C THR A 171 4.60 -8.98 6.80
N LEU A 172 4.37 -9.60 5.64
CA LEU A 172 3.25 -9.27 4.76
C LEU A 172 1.92 -9.65 5.40
N GLY A 173 0.91 -8.78 5.28
CA GLY A 173 -0.41 -8.94 5.88
C GLY A 173 -0.49 -8.65 7.37
N ALA A 174 0.64 -8.38 8.04
CA ALA A 174 0.66 -8.10 9.49
C ALA A 174 0.36 -6.63 9.86
N ASN A 175 -0.20 -5.84 8.92
CA ASN A 175 -0.54 -4.42 9.08
C ASN A 175 0.61 -3.54 9.60
N LYS A 176 1.85 -3.82 9.16
CA LYS A 176 3.06 -3.08 9.54
C LYS A 176 3.40 -1.93 8.60
N VAL A 177 2.85 -1.96 7.39
CA VAL A 177 3.01 -0.94 6.34
C VAL A 177 1.63 -0.55 5.81
N ILE A 178 1.55 0.52 5.02
CA ILE A 178 0.30 0.91 4.35
C ILE A 178 -0.20 -0.21 3.42
N GLU A 179 -1.51 -0.37 3.32
CA GLU A 179 -2.17 -1.47 2.63
C GLU A 179 -1.69 -1.64 1.18
N GLY A 180 -1.63 -0.55 0.41
CA GLY A 180 -1.19 -0.60 -0.99
C GLY A 180 0.29 -0.94 -1.17
N LEU A 181 1.14 -0.65 -0.18
CA LEU A 181 2.54 -1.11 -0.20
C LEU A 181 2.62 -2.60 0.14
N ASP A 182 1.83 -3.07 1.11
CA ASP A 182 1.74 -4.49 1.45
C ASP A 182 1.29 -5.30 0.23
N GLU A 183 0.18 -4.92 -0.41
CA GLU A 183 -0.30 -5.53 -1.65
C GLU A 183 0.73 -5.42 -2.78
N GLY A 184 1.37 -4.27 -2.92
CA GLY A 184 2.42 -4.02 -3.91
C GLY A 184 3.67 -4.90 -3.73
N LEU A 185 3.92 -5.41 -2.52
CA LEU A 185 5.03 -6.31 -2.19
C LEU A 185 4.65 -7.80 -2.26
N ARG A 186 3.38 -8.14 -2.51
CA ARG A 186 2.97 -9.54 -2.73
C ARG A 186 3.33 -10.03 -4.13
N GLY A 187 3.60 -11.31 -4.26
CA GLY A 187 3.95 -11.96 -5.53
C GLY A 187 5.33 -11.59 -6.07
N MET A 188 6.21 -10.92 -5.31
CA MET A 188 7.58 -10.62 -5.72
C MET A 188 8.48 -11.84 -5.53
N CYS A 189 9.45 -12.06 -6.40
CA CYS A 189 10.58 -12.92 -6.08
C CYS A 189 11.83 -12.11 -5.75
N VAL A 190 12.75 -12.72 -4.99
CA VAL A 190 14.00 -12.07 -4.57
C VAL A 190 14.79 -11.59 -5.79
N GLY A 191 15.15 -10.30 -5.79
CA GLY A 191 15.81 -9.58 -6.88
C GLY A 191 14.86 -8.95 -7.91
N GLU A 192 13.55 -9.17 -7.79
CA GLU A 192 12.55 -8.49 -8.63
C GLU A 192 12.47 -7.01 -8.27
N LYS A 193 12.38 -6.16 -9.31
CA LYS A 193 12.10 -4.73 -9.19
C LYS A 193 10.79 -4.39 -9.87
N ARG A 194 10.01 -3.53 -9.23
CA ARG A 194 8.72 -3.07 -9.77
C ARG A 194 8.43 -1.64 -9.35
N VAL A 195 7.56 -1.00 -10.10
CA VAL A 195 6.90 0.25 -9.72
C VAL A 195 5.50 -0.07 -9.23
N VAL A 196 5.08 0.55 -8.13
CA VAL A 196 3.73 0.45 -7.59
C VAL A 196 3.14 1.85 -7.41
N ILE A 197 1.99 2.12 -8.00
CA ILE A 197 1.22 3.35 -7.79
C ILE A 197 0.13 3.05 -6.75
N VAL A 198 0.15 3.77 -5.63
CA VAL A 198 -0.76 3.56 -4.51
C VAL A 198 -1.70 4.77 -4.39
N PRO A 199 -3.02 4.60 -4.61
CA PRO A 199 -3.99 5.66 -4.38
C PRO A 199 -4.11 5.95 -2.88
N PRO A 200 -4.52 7.16 -2.48
CA PRO A 200 -4.45 7.60 -1.09
C PRO A 200 -5.29 6.75 -0.13
N HIS A 201 -6.42 6.19 -0.55
CA HIS A 201 -7.26 5.37 0.32
C HIS A 201 -6.63 4.01 0.68
N LEU A 202 -5.60 3.56 -0.07
CA LEU A 202 -4.73 2.43 0.26
C LEU A 202 -3.38 2.88 0.84
N GLY A 203 -3.21 4.19 1.07
CA GLY A 203 -1.99 4.83 1.54
C GLY A 203 -2.22 5.63 2.83
N HIS A 204 -1.97 6.94 2.77
CA HIS A 204 -2.11 7.85 3.93
C HIS A 204 -3.45 8.59 3.99
N GLY A 205 -4.38 8.27 3.10
CA GLY A 205 -5.74 8.81 3.07
C GLY A 205 -5.82 10.32 2.81
N GLU A 206 -6.99 10.88 3.13
CA GLU A 206 -7.28 12.31 2.98
C GLU A 206 -6.49 13.19 3.94
N ASN A 207 -6.03 12.64 5.07
CA ASN A 207 -5.26 13.40 6.07
C ASN A 207 -3.77 13.49 5.71
N GLY A 208 -3.27 12.62 4.83
CA GLY A 208 -1.84 12.52 4.54
C GLY A 208 -1.03 12.06 5.76
N ALA A 209 0.26 12.34 5.75
CA ALA A 209 1.19 12.01 6.83
C ALA A 209 2.33 13.04 6.90
N LYS A 210 3.26 12.88 7.83
CA LYS A 210 4.37 13.83 8.01
C LYS A 210 5.28 13.89 6.78
N GLY A 211 5.08 14.87 5.90
CA GLY A 211 5.80 15.02 4.64
C GLY A 211 5.05 14.43 3.44
N VAL A 212 3.91 13.78 3.66
CA VAL A 212 3.02 13.31 2.59
C VAL A 212 1.77 14.20 2.57
N PRO A 213 1.50 14.93 1.47
CA PRO A 213 0.33 15.78 1.41
C PRO A 213 -0.98 14.97 1.42
N SER A 214 -2.08 15.62 1.79
CA SER A 214 -3.42 15.04 1.78
C SER A 214 -3.80 14.48 0.41
N SER A 215 -4.46 13.31 0.41
CA SER A 215 -4.97 12.65 -0.78
C SER A 215 -3.91 12.42 -1.88
N ALA A 216 -2.64 12.28 -1.50
CA ALA A 216 -1.55 12.05 -2.44
C ALA A 216 -1.58 10.65 -3.05
N VAL A 217 -1.39 10.58 -4.36
CA VAL A 217 -1.04 9.33 -5.03
C VAL A 217 0.46 9.10 -4.86
N LEU A 218 0.83 7.93 -4.34
CA LEU A 218 2.22 7.58 -4.07
C LEU A 218 2.79 6.74 -5.20
N HIS A 219 4.02 7.04 -5.59
CA HIS A 219 4.80 6.28 -6.55
C HIS A 219 5.95 5.58 -5.82
N PHE A 220 5.89 4.24 -5.75
CA PHE A 220 6.93 3.41 -5.16
C PHE A 220 7.78 2.74 -6.23
N GLU A 221 9.09 2.84 -6.10
CA GLU A 221 10.04 1.94 -6.75
C GLU A 221 10.51 0.92 -5.72
N LEU A 222 10.25 -0.36 -5.96
CA LEU A 222 10.49 -1.45 -5.03
C LEU A 222 11.50 -2.44 -5.58
N GLU A 223 12.30 -3.01 -4.68
CA GLU A 223 13.16 -4.17 -4.94
C GLU A 223 13.08 -5.14 -3.76
N LEU A 224 12.75 -6.40 -4.03
CA LEU A 224 12.75 -7.44 -3.00
C LEU A 224 14.18 -7.97 -2.81
N LEU A 225 14.72 -7.92 -1.59
CA LEU A 225 16.10 -8.28 -1.28
C LEU A 225 16.21 -9.68 -0.64
N ASP A 226 15.30 -10.01 0.27
CA ASP A 226 15.24 -11.31 0.93
C ASP A 226 13.79 -11.74 1.16
N LEU A 227 13.56 -13.05 1.20
CA LEU A 227 12.26 -13.67 1.41
C LEU A 227 12.40 -14.93 2.27
N GLN A 228 11.78 -14.91 3.44
CA GLN A 228 11.65 -16.05 4.33
C GLN A 228 10.18 -16.41 4.46
N LYS A 229 9.85 -17.66 4.14
CA LYS A 229 8.46 -18.12 4.18
C LYS A 229 7.88 -18.05 5.59
N GLY A 230 6.67 -17.51 5.66
CA GLY A 230 5.95 -17.25 6.90
C GLY A 230 5.43 -18.50 7.59
N VAL A 231 4.74 -18.29 8.70
CA VAL A 231 3.82 -19.28 9.28
C VAL A 231 2.46 -18.61 9.40
N PRO A 232 1.34 -19.35 9.28
CA PRO A 232 0.01 -18.75 9.37
C PRO A 232 -0.17 -17.95 10.66
N ASP A 233 -1.07 -16.97 10.63
CA ASP A 233 -1.30 -16.12 11.79
C ASP A 233 -1.69 -16.92 13.06
N GLY A 234 -1.11 -16.53 14.19
CA GLY A 234 -1.26 -17.23 15.46
C GLY A 234 -0.50 -18.55 15.60
N TYR A 235 0.41 -18.88 14.68
CA TYR A 235 1.30 -20.04 14.78
C TYR A 235 2.76 -19.61 15.05
N MET A 236 3.49 -20.44 15.80
CA MET A 236 4.91 -20.26 16.09
C MET A 236 5.80 -21.23 15.31
N PHE A 237 5.26 -22.39 14.94
CA PHE A 237 5.91 -23.42 14.15
C PHE A 237 4.90 -24.07 13.20
N VAL A 238 5.33 -24.57 12.04
CA VAL A 238 4.49 -25.41 11.17
C VAL A 238 5.29 -26.60 10.65
N TRP A 239 4.61 -27.73 10.48
CA TRP A 239 5.14 -28.87 9.73
C TRP A 239 5.04 -28.59 8.23
N LEU A 240 6.12 -28.91 7.49
CA LEU A 240 6.19 -28.81 6.03
C LEU A 240 5.93 -30.16 5.33
N GLY A 241 5.65 -31.19 6.12
CA GLY A 241 5.25 -32.53 5.69
C GLY A 241 4.46 -33.22 6.81
N ASP A 242 4.48 -34.55 6.83
CA ASP A 242 3.86 -35.31 7.91
C ASP A 242 4.63 -35.11 9.22
N SER A 243 3.92 -34.82 10.31
CA SER A 243 4.54 -34.81 11.63
C SER A 243 4.86 -36.24 12.07
N PRO A 244 5.86 -36.44 12.94
CA PRO A 244 6.06 -37.73 13.57
C PRO A 244 4.79 -38.24 14.25
N ASP A 245 4.45 -39.51 14.02
CA ASP A 245 3.34 -40.20 14.65
C ASP A 245 3.83 -41.57 15.19
N PRO A 246 3.81 -41.80 16.52
CA PRO A 246 3.35 -40.89 17.57
C PRO A 246 4.36 -39.77 17.88
N LEU A 247 3.85 -38.55 18.14
CA LEU A 247 4.67 -37.35 18.35
C LEU A 247 5.49 -37.37 19.65
N PHE A 248 4.86 -37.75 20.78
CA PHE A 248 5.54 -37.74 22.08
C PHE A 248 6.80 -38.64 22.10
N PRO A 249 6.75 -39.92 21.66
CA PRO A 249 7.95 -40.76 21.61
C PRO A 249 9.03 -40.29 20.62
N ALA A 250 8.69 -39.43 19.66
CA ALA A 250 9.66 -38.82 18.77
C ALA A 250 10.38 -37.62 19.42
N MET A 251 9.70 -36.94 20.37
CA MET A 251 10.24 -35.84 21.16
C MET A 251 11.05 -36.31 22.37
N ASP A 252 10.66 -37.41 23.00
CA ASP A 252 11.36 -38.05 24.12
C ASP A 252 12.60 -38.80 23.62
N LEU A 253 13.71 -38.06 23.51
CA LEU A 253 14.93 -38.53 22.84
C LEU A 253 15.65 -39.59 23.67
N ASN A 254 15.56 -39.50 25.00
CA ASN A 254 16.21 -40.42 25.92
C ASN A 254 15.30 -41.59 26.38
N LYS A 255 13.99 -41.52 26.08
CA LYS A 255 12.95 -42.51 26.40
C LYS A 255 12.63 -42.66 27.88
N ASP A 256 12.69 -41.58 28.65
CA ASP A 256 12.39 -41.54 30.08
C ASP A 256 10.94 -41.10 30.40
N LEU A 257 10.12 -40.90 29.37
CA LEU A 257 8.73 -40.43 29.44
C LEU A 257 8.59 -38.99 29.93
N SER A 258 9.62 -38.16 29.76
CA SER A 258 9.65 -36.75 30.15
C SER A 258 10.44 -35.93 29.14
N VAL A 259 9.83 -34.92 28.54
CA VAL A 259 10.51 -34.03 27.59
C VAL A 259 10.83 -32.70 28.27
N PRO A 260 12.04 -32.47 28.80
CA PRO A 260 12.45 -31.15 29.28
C PRO A 260 12.72 -30.19 28.12
N LEU A 261 12.92 -28.90 28.43
CA LEU A 261 13.14 -27.86 27.42
C LEU A 261 14.31 -28.18 26.48
N GLU A 262 15.37 -28.81 26.99
CA GLU A 262 16.54 -29.18 26.20
C GLU A 262 16.20 -30.22 25.12
N GLU A 263 15.42 -31.25 25.47
CA GLU A 263 14.97 -32.26 24.51
C GLU A 263 13.98 -31.68 23.52
N PHE A 264 13.04 -30.87 24.00
CA PHE A 264 12.09 -30.15 23.16
C PHE A 264 12.81 -29.29 22.12
N THR A 265 13.80 -28.52 22.57
CA THR A 265 14.61 -27.64 21.73
C THR A 265 15.41 -28.44 20.71
N ALA A 266 16.05 -29.53 21.13
CA ALA A 266 16.78 -30.41 20.23
C ALA A 266 15.86 -30.99 19.16
N PHE A 267 14.67 -31.46 19.55
CA PHE A 267 13.67 -32.00 18.63
C PHE A 267 13.24 -30.96 17.59
N ILE A 268 12.81 -29.76 17.99
CA ILE A 268 12.36 -28.72 17.06
C ILE A 268 13.48 -28.29 16.11
N ASN A 269 14.71 -28.13 16.64
CA ASN A 269 15.87 -27.77 15.82
C ASN A 269 16.20 -28.83 14.76
N ILE A 270 16.03 -30.13 15.06
CA ILE A 270 16.19 -31.20 14.08
C ILE A 270 15.17 -31.01 12.95
N GLN A 271 13.91 -30.74 13.25
CA GLN A 271 12.86 -30.58 12.23
C GLN A 271 13.11 -29.37 11.32
N VAL A 272 13.59 -28.26 11.89
CA VAL A 272 13.97 -27.08 11.10
C VAL A 272 15.19 -27.37 10.23
N ALA A 273 16.21 -28.05 10.76
CA ALA A 273 17.43 -28.39 10.03
C ALA A 273 17.19 -29.37 8.89
N GLU A 274 16.28 -30.33 9.08
CA GLU A 274 15.87 -31.32 8.06
C GLU A 274 14.88 -30.74 7.03
N GLY A 275 14.34 -29.54 7.28
CA GLY A 275 13.34 -28.90 6.43
C GLY A 275 11.95 -29.53 6.51
N THR A 276 11.69 -30.34 7.55
CA THR A 276 10.37 -30.92 7.85
C THR A 276 9.50 -29.96 8.67
N GLY A 277 10.09 -28.93 9.25
CA GLY A 277 9.42 -27.90 10.04
C GLY A 277 9.95 -26.49 9.80
N ARG A 278 9.16 -25.49 10.19
CA ARG A 278 9.55 -24.08 10.08
C ARG A 278 9.04 -23.27 11.26
N LEU A 279 9.95 -22.55 11.91
CA LEU A 279 9.63 -21.55 12.92
C LEU A 279 9.18 -20.25 12.27
N ARG A 280 8.39 -19.46 13.00
CA ARG A 280 7.99 -18.11 12.60
C ARG A 280 9.23 -17.25 12.34
N PRO A 281 9.40 -16.70 11.12
CA PRO A 281 10.57 -15.88 10.82
C PRO A 281 10.51 -14.52 11.53
N GLY A 282 11.68 -13.92 11.77
CA GLY A 282 11.80 -12.55 12.29
C GLY A 282 11.75 -12.43 13.81
N MET A 283 11.75 -13.56 14.52
CA MET A 283 11.83 -13.66 15.97
C MET A 283 13.03 -14.53 16.37
N ASP A 284 13.43 -14.43 17.64
CA ASP A 284 14.49 -15.27 18.19
C ASP A 284 14.03 -16.73 18.28
N ALA A 285 14.79 -17.65 17.69
CA ALA A 285 14.40 -19.06 17.59
C ALA A 285 14.30 -19.72 18.98
N ASP A 286 15.27 -19.48 19.86
CA ASP A 286 15.28 -20.02 21.22
C ASP A 286 14.09 -19.48 22.03
N GLY A 287 13.78 -18.19 21.89
CA GLY A 287 12.59 -17.57 22.46
C GLY A 287 11.29 -18.23 21.99
N ILE A 288 11.13 -18.43 20.68
CA ILE A 288 9.94 -19.11 20.11
C ILE A 288 9.82 -20.53 20.67
N ILE A 289 10.89 -21.31 20.64
CA ILE A 289 10.91 -22.69 21.13
C ILE A 289 10.56 -22.74 22.62
N LYS A 290 11.08 -21.81 23.41
CA LYS A 290 10.76 -21.70 24.84
C LYS A 290 9.30 -21.35 25.08
N ASP A 291 8.74 -20.42 24.30
CA ASP A 291 7.32 -20.09 24.39
C ASP A 291 6.45 -21.30 24.02
N MET A 292 6.85 -22.04 22.98
CA MET A 292 6.20 -23.29 22.59
C MET A 292 6.22 -24.34 23.70
N PHE A 293 7.39 -24.53 24.31
CA PHE A 293 7.56 -25.42 25.46
C PHE A 293 6.63 -25.03 26.63
N ASN A 294 6.62 -23.76 27.01
CA ASN A 294 5.79 -23.25 28.12
C ASN A 294 4.29 -23.40 27.84
N ASN A 295 3.87 -23.39 26.57
CA ASN A 295 2.47 -23.62 26.19
C ASN A 295 2.06 -25.09 26.37
N GLN A 296 3.00 -26.02 26.26
CA GLN A 296 2.77 -27.45 26.48
C GLN A 296 2.96 -27.86 27.95
N ASP A 297 3.90 -27.24 28.69
CA ASP A 297 4.11 -27.44 30.13
C ASP A 297 2.98 -26.78 30.97
N ARG A 298 1.83 -27.46 31.04
CA ARG A 298 0.60 -26.93 31.64
C ARG A 298 0.70 -26.79 33.14
N ASN A 299 1.41 -27.70 33.78
CA ASN A 299 1.55 -27.73 35.24
C ASN A 299 2.75 -26.87 35.73
N ARG A 300 3.61 -26.42 34.81
CA ARG A 300 4.81 -25.59 35.03
C ARG A 300 5.89 -26.27 35.87
N ASP A 301 6.06 -27.58 35.69
CA ASP A 301 7.08 -28.37 36.38
C ASP A 301 8.39 -28.50 35.59
N GLY A 302 8.48 -27.88 34.41
CA GLY A 302 9.69 -27.82 33.60
C GLY A 302 9.88 -29.03 32.69
N LYS A 303 8.83 -29.83 32.47
CA LYS A 303 8.83 -30.96 31.51
C LYS A 303 7.46 -31.13 30.88
N ILE A 304 7.42 -31.74 29.71
CA ILE A 304 6.20 -32.16 29.03
C ILE A 304 6.05 -33.67 29.19
N VAL A 305 4.88 -34.11 29.63
CA VAL A 305 4.50 -35.54 29.61
C VAL A 305 3.43 -35.82 28.55
N ALA A 306 3.21 -37.10 28.23
CA ALA A 306 2.32 -37.51 27.13
C ALA A 306 0.87 -36.98 27.30
N GLU A 307 0.41 -36.81 28.54
CA GLU A 307 -0.92 -36.30 28.87
C GLU A 307 -1.07 -34.78 28.66
N GLU A 308 0.05 -34.05 28.61
CA GLU A 308 0.05 -32.59 28.44
C GLU A 308 0.11 -32.17 26.98
N LEU A 309 0.75 -32.99 26.14
CA LEU A 309 0.92 -32.75 24.72
C LEU A 309 -0.45 -32.62 24.04
N LYS A 310 -0.73 -31.43 23.51
CA LYS A 310 -1.90 -31.18 22.66
C LYS A 310 -1.51 -30.40 21.41
N LEU A 311 -1.95 -30.90 20.27
CA LEU A 311 -1.80 -30.21 19.00
C LEU A 311 -2.92 -29.18 18.83
N LYS A 312 -2.61 -28.01 18.25
CA LYS A 312 -3.60 -26.94 18.05
C LYS A 312 -4.79 -27.40 17.21
N VAL A 313 -4.58 -28.27 16.22
CA VAL A 313 -5.66 -28.85 15.41
C VAL A 313 -6.56 -29.75 16.23
N GLU A 314 -6.05 -30.43 17.24
CA GLU A 314 -6.87 -31.27 18.10
C GLU A 314 -7.75 -30.39 18.99
N GLU A 315 -7.21 -29.30 19.54
CA GLU A 315 -7.98 -28.30 20.29
C GLU A 315 -8.99 -27.55 19.40
N ASP A 316 -8.57 -27.15 18.21
CA ASP A 316 -9.44 -26.52 17.23
C ASP A 316 -10.45 -27.51 16.68
N SER A 317 -10.15 -28.82 16.56
CA SER A 317 -11.11 -29.87 16.21
C SER A 317 -12.08 -30.20 17.35
N ASP A 318 -11.67 -30.06 18.60
CA ASP A 318 -12.57 -30.15 19.75
C ASP A 318 -13.51 -28.94 19.79
N LYS A 319 -13.05 -27.77 19.33
CA LYS A 319 -13.90 -26.58 19.08
C LYS A 319 -14.72 -26.69 17.78
N ALA A 320 -14.16 -27.26 16.71
CA ALA A 320 -14.70 -27.38 15.35
C ALA A 320 -15.49 -28.68 15.13
N ARG A 321 -15.57 -29.57 16.13
CA ARG A 321 -16.69 -30.51 16.25
C ARG A 321 -18.03 -29.79 16.46
N HIS A 322 -18.02 -28.45 16.60
CA HIS A 322 -19.17 -27.60 16.30
C HIS A 322 -19.29 -27.15 14.83
N GLU A 323 -18.22 -27.02 14.02
CA GLU A 323 -18.25 -26.59 12.59
C GLU A 323 -17.00 -27.07 11.79
N GLU A 324 -17.16 -27.71 10.61
CA GLU A 324 -16.21 -28.62 9.91
C GLU A 324 -14.80 -28.14 9.43
N LEU A 325 -13.81 -29.02 9.69
CA LEU A 325 -12.47 -29.39 9.14
C LEU A 325 -11.66 -28.59 8.07
N THR A 326 -10.35 -28.35 8.37
CA THR A 326 -9.16 -28.70 7.54
C THR A 326 -7.91 -28.84 8.45
N HIS A 327 -7.01 -29.83 8.22
CA HIS A 327 -5.89 -30.20 9.12
C HIS A 327 -4.55 -29.48 8.81
N VAL A 328 -3.95 -28.80 9.80
CA VAL A 328 -2.56 -28.29 9.79
C VAL A 328 -1.90 -28.47 11.17
N LEU A 329 -1.14 -29.55 11.36
CA LEU A 329 -0.51 -29.89 12.64
C LEU A 329 0.47 -28.77 13.06
N SER A 330 0.39 -28.31 14.31
CA SER A 330 1.35 -27.35 14.88
C SER A 330 1.27 -27.36 16.40
N MET A 331 2.43 -27.21 17.03
CA MET A 331 2.59 -26.98 18.44
C MET A 331 2.66 -25.46 18.68
N TYR A 332 1.78 -24.97 19.56
CA TYR A 332 1.92 -23.64 20.14
C TYR A 332 3.27 -23.48 20.76
#